data_AF-A0A3D9AHR1-F1
#
_entry.id   AF-A0A3D9AHR1-F1
#
_cell.length_a   1.000
_cell.length_b   1.000
_cell.length_c   1.000
_cell.angle_alpha   90.00
_cell.angle_beta   90.00
_cell.angle_gamma   90.00
#
_symmetry.space_group_name_H-M   'P 1'
#
loop_
_entity.id
_entity.type
_entity.pdbx_description
1 polymer ?
#
loop_
_entity_poly.entity_id
_entity_poly.type
_entity_poly.pdbx_seq_one_letter_code
_entity_poly.pdbx_strand_id
1 'polypeptide(L)'
;MANQINEELNKKIDEVLASVEEQDERKLYDVFKYLCDSKFETKLSPKTIGQIINTVQYGLNRNYGMFRPYRSIYILIGELAPFHSEEIASIQNDITNYLNDDIFDYDEFTSVLYFFREAWKYLESVWSIENKAAIIENLIDIVEDEYESDGYFDAFIADNVLRALIVIEKDDPKAQKTIKWVEKVLEEDDRFEDEDDEENE
;
A
#
# COMPACT_ATOMS: atom_id res chain seq x y z
N MET A 1 -5.27 25.13 21.38
CA MET A 1 -4.58 23.86 21.66
C MET A 1 -4.27 23.11 20.36
N ALA A 2 -5.27 22.71 19.56
CA ALA A 2 -5.05 22.06 18.26
C ALA A 2 -4.13 22.86 17.29
N ASN A 3 -4.34 24.18 17.14
CA ASN A 3 -3.49 25.00 16.27
C ASN A 3 -2.00 25.08 16.72
N GLN A 4 -1.71 25.09 18.02
CA GLN A 4 -0.33 25.11 18.50
C GLN A 4 0.38 23.76 18.29
N ILE A 5 -0.34 22.66 18.52
CA ILE A 5 0.18 21.30 18.25
C ILE A 5 0.49 21.15 16.75
N ASN A 6 -0.37 21.68 15.88
CA ASN A 6 -0.19 21.61 14.44
C ASN A 6 1.00 22.50 13.97
N GLU A 7 1.20 23.68 14.55
CA GLU A 7 2.37 24.53 14.27
C GLU A 7 3.70 23.88 14.69
N GLU A 8 3.74 23.26 15.88
CA GLU A 8 4.93 22.54 16.35
C GLU A 8 5.26 21.32 15.48
N LEU A 9 4.24 20.56 15.06
CA LEU A 9 4.40 19.44 14.15
C LEU A 9 4.93 19.89 12.79
N ASN A 10 4.34 20.93 12.18
CA ASN A 10 4.82 21.51 10.93
C ASN A 10 6.28 21.93 11.02
N LYS A 11 6.68 22.58 12.12
CA LYS A 11 8.08 23.01 12.31
C LYS A 11 9.05 21.82 12.39
N LYS A 12 8.70 20.77 13.13
CA LYS A 12 9.55 19.57 13.24
C LYS A 12 9.68 18.85 11.90
N ILE A 13 8.59 18.76 11.14
CA ILE A 13 8.61 18.18 9.79
C ILE A 13 9.52 19.00 8.88
N ASP A 14 9.40 20.32 8.87
CA ASP A 14 10.27 21.20 8.08
C ASP A 14 11.76 21.02 8.43
N GLU A 15 12.09 20.81 9.70
CA GLU A 15 13.46 20.56 10.16
C GLU A 15 13.99 19.18 9.71
N VAL A 16 13.18 18.13 9.83
CA VAL A 16 13.58 16.75 9.48
C VAL A 16 13.67 16.55 7.98
N LEU A 17 12.82 17.24 7.20
CA LEU A 17 12.82 17.20 5.74
C LEU A 17 13.88 18.10 5.11
N ALA A 18 14.63 18.87 5.90
CA ALA A 18 15.71 19.69 5.39
C ALA A 18 16.80 18.81 4.76
N SER A 19 17.15 19.10 3.50
CA SER A 19 18.19 18.38 2.74
C SER A 19 17.93 16.87 2.59
N VAL A 20 16.67 16.42 2.55
CA VAL A 20 16.32 14.99 2.47
C VAL A 20 16.95 14.27 1.26
N GLU A 21 17.11 14.98 0.13
CA GLU A 21 17.72 14.45 -1.09
C GLU A 21 19.23 14.18 -0.92
N GLU A 22 19.90 14.89 -0.01
CA GLU A 22 21.33 14.75 0.28
C GLU A 22 21.62 13.63 1.30
N GLN A 23 20.59 12.99 1.84
CA GLN A 23 20.73 11.99 2.90
C GLN A 23 21.09 10.60 2.36
N ASP A 24 21.93 9.89 3.10
CA ASP A 24 22.16 8.46 2.90
C ASP A 24 20.89 7.63 3.20
N GLU A 25 20.86 6.37 2.77
CA GLU A 25 19.68 5.50 2.89
C GLU A 25 19.20 5.34 4.33
N ARG A 26 20.13 5.25 5.30
CA ARG A 26 19.78 5.03 6.70
C ARG A 26 19.11 6.27 7.29
N LYS A 27 19.65 7.46 7.01
CA LYS A 27 19.02 8.71 7.44
C LYS A 27 17.65 8.90 6.81
N LEU A 28 17.51 8.59 5.52
CA LEU A 28 16.22 8.67 4.85
C LEU A 28 15.20 7.69 5.45
N TYR A 29 15.64 6.48 5.80
CA TYR A 29 14.83 5.52 6.55
C TYR A 29 14.38 6.09 7.90
N ASP A 30 15.29 6.68 8.67
CA ASP A 30 14.98 7.31 9.97
C ASP A 30 13.99 8.49 9.81
N VAL A 31 14.10 9.27 8.72
CA VAL A 31 13.14 10.33 8.36
C VAL A 31 11.74 9.74 8.14
N PHE A 32 11.60 8.72 7.28
CA PHE A 32 10.29 8.12 7.03
C PHE A 32 9.70 7.45 8.26
N LYS A 33 10.54 6.81 9.09
CA LYS A 33 10.12 6.26 10.37
C LYS A 33 9.58 7.35 11.30
N TYR A 34 10.29 8.47 11.43
CA TYR A 34 9.83 9.60 12.23
C TYR A 34 8.49 10.16 11.72
N LEU A 35 8.33 10.33 10.41
CA LEU A 35 7.09 10.84 9.82
C LEU A 35 5.92 9.85 10.02
N CYS A 36 6.17 8.56 9.84
CA CYS A 36 5.20 7.49 10.10
C CYS A 36 4.76 7.44 11.57
N ASP A 37 5.68 7.65 12.51
CA ASP A 37 5.39 7.67 13.95
C ASP A 37 4.70 8.97 14.40
N SER A 38 4.61 9.97 13.52
CA SER A 38 3.96 11.24 13.79
C SER A 38 2.45 11.12 13.68
N LYS A 39 1.72 11.62 14.68
CA LYS A 39 0.25 11.60 14.68
C LYS A 39 -0.31 12.82 13.95
N PHE A 40 -0.99 12.57 12.83
CA PHE A 40 -1.68 13.60 12.06
C PHE A 40 -3.15 13.64 12.50
N GLU A 41 -3.50 14.60 13.36
CA GLU A 41 -4.89 14.73 13.85
C GLU A 41 -5.74 15.69 13.00
N THR A 42 -5.09 16.49 12.13
CA THR A 42 -5.74 17.52 11.33
C THR A 42 -4.96 17.78 10.04
N LYS A 43 -5.58 18.53 9.11
CA LYS A 43 -4.94 18.94 7.86
C LYS A 43 -3.67 19.77 8.14
N LEU A 44 -2.57 19.39 7.50
CA LEU A 44 -1.29 20.10 7.49
C LEU A 44 -1.35 21.34 6.59
N SER A 45 -0.37 22.23 6.76
CA SER A 45 -0.23 23.38 5.88
C SER A 45 0.09 22.94 4.44
N PRO A 46 -0.35 23.65 3.39
CA PRO A 46 -0.02 23.32 2.00
C PRO A 46 1.48 23.19 1.73
N LYS A 47 2.29 24.02 2.41
CA LYS A 47 3.75 23.96 2.34
C LYS A 47 4.26 22.63 2.88
N THR A 48 3.85 22.26 4.08
CA THR A 48 4.32 21.05 4.78
C THR A 48 3.88 19.79 4.08
N ILE A 49 2.60 19.67 3.68
CA ILE A 49 2.15 18.50 2.91
C ILE A 49 2.88 18.42 1.57
N GLY A 50 3.10 19.53 0.87
CA GLY A 50 3.87 19.54 -0.37
C GLY A 50 5.31 19.02 -0.18
N GLN A 51 5.96 19.38 0.93
CA GLN A 51 7.29 18.85 1.26
C GLN A 51 7.26 17.35 1.58
N ILE A 52 6.24 16.87 2.30
CA ILE A 52 6.07 15.44 2.56
C ILE A 52 5.84 14.68 1.25
N ILE A 53 4.94 15.16 0.39
CA ILE A 53 4.63 14.52 -0.90
C ILE A 53 5.87 14.43 -1.78
N ASN A 54 6.65 15.52 -1.91
CA ASN A 54 7.91 15.50 -2.65
C ASN A 54 8.91 14.50 -2.04
N THR A 55 8.97 14.42 -0.70
CA THR A 55 9.85 13.47 -0.01
C THR A 55 9.40 12.04 -0.26
N VAL A 56 8.09 11.76 -0.20
CA VAL A 56 7.50 10.46 -0.52
C VAL A 56 7.82 10.07 -1.96
N GLN A 57 7.63 10.95 -2.94
CA GLN A 57 8.00 10.69 -4.33
C GLN A 57 9.48 10.39 -4.49
N TYR A 58 10.35 11.18 -3.85
CA TYR A 58 11.79 10.91 -3.84
C TYR A 58 12.09 9.54 -3.23
N GLY A 59 11.43 9.22 -2.11
CA GLY A 59 11.58 7.95 -1.41
C GLY A 59 11.12 6.76 -2.24
N LEU A 60 10.00 6.87 -2.94
CA LEU A 60 9.45 5.85 -3.84
C LEU A 60 10.25 5.72 -5.14
N ASN A 61 10.94 6.75 -5.61
CA ASN A 61 11.69 6.66 -6.87
C ASN A 61 13.19 6.38 -6.67
N ARG A 62 13.64 6.23 -5.42
CA ARG A 62 15.03 5.96 -5.08
C ARG A 62 15.32 4.45 -5.07
N ASN A 63 16.47 4.08 -5.60
CA ASN A 63 17.00 2.73 -5.48
C ASN A 63 17.73 2.57 -4.13
N TYR A 64 17.40 1.53 -3.36
CA TYR A 64 17.97 1.25 -2.05
C TYR A 64 18.74 -0.07 -2.04
N GLY A 65 19.90 -0.07 -1.39
CA GLY A 65 20.65 -1.29 -1.09
C GLY A 65 20.11 -2.01 0.14
N MET A 66 20.31 -1.42 1.32
CA MET A 66 20.09 -2.10 2.61
C MET A 66 18.92 -1.53 3.41
N PHE A 67 18.74 -0.21 3.40
CA PHE A 67 17.73 0.45 4.23
C PHE A 67 16.56 0.90 3.38
N ARG A 68 15.50 0.10 3.35
CA ARG A 68 14.35 0.30 2.47
C ARG A 68 13.16 0.85 3.26
N PRO A 69 12.70 2.09 3.01
CA PRO A 69 11.68 2.75 3.83
C PRO A 69 10.23 2.48 3.37
N TYR A 70 10.00 1.60 2.41
CA TYR A 70 8.70 1.43 1.74
C TYR A 70 7.54 1.22 2.72
N ARG A 71 7.69 0.32 3.70
CA ARG A 71 6.66 0.11 4.73
C ARG A 71 6.29 1.41 5.46
N SER A 72 7.27 2.21 5.86
CA SER A 72 7.05 3.49 6.52
C SER A 72 6.43 4.53 5.59
N ILE A 73 6.79 4.51 4.30
CA ILE A 73 6.17 5.37 3.28
C ILE A 73 4.68 5.04 3.13
N TYR A 74 4.32 3.77 2.93
CA TYR A 74 2.93 3.37 2.72
C TYR A 74 2.05 3.61 3.95
N ILE A 75 2.57 3.40 5.16
CA ILE A 75 1.85 3.77 6.39
C ILE A 75 1.66 5.29 6.46
N LEU A 76 2.70 6.08 6.20
CA LEU A 76 2.61 7.55 6.20
C LEU A 76 1.55 8.06 5.22
N ILE A 77 1.51 7.53 3.99
CA ILE A 77 0.49 7.90 3.00
C ILE A 77 -0.90 7.55 3.54
N GLY A 78 -1.07 6.36 4.13
CA GLY A 78 -2.34 5.93 4.73
C GLY A 78 -2.83 6.84 5.85
N GLU A 79 -1.94 7.29 6.74
CA GLU A 79 -2.25 8.23 7.83
C GLU A 79 -2.60 9.63 7.31
N LEU A 80 -2.05 10.05 6.17
CA LEU A 80 -2.31 11.34 5.55
C LEU A 80 -3.58 11.35 4.67
N ALA A 81 -3.96 10.20 4.11
CA ALA A 81 -5.08 10.04 3.17
C ALA A 81 -6.42 10.65 3.65
N PRO A 82 -6.84 10.52 4.92
CA PRO A 82 -8.08 11.12 5.41
C PRO A 82 -8.13 12.66 5.33
N PHE A 83 -6.96 13.32 5.29
CA PHE A 83 -6.84 14.78 5.36
C PHE A 83 -6.32 15.40 4.05
N HIS A 84 -5.62 14.61 3.24
CA HIS A 84 -4.81 15.05 2.10
C HIS A 84 -4.96 14.14 0.87
N SER A 85 -6.16 13.61 0.63
CA SER A 85 -6.43 12.67 -0.47
C SER A 85 -6.06 13.23 -1.85
N GLU A 86 -6.36 14.50 -2.12
CA GLU A 86 -6.03 15.18 -3.38
C GLU A 86 -4.51 15.31 -3.59
N GLU A 87 -3.80 15.74 -2.54
CA GLU A 87 -2.35 15.87 -2.59
C GLU A 87 -1.67 14.50 -2.80
N ILE A 88 -2.21 13.44 -2.19
CA ILE A 88 -1.75 12.06 -2.40
C ILE A 88 -2.10 11.54 -3.81
N ALA A 89 -3.29 11.86 -4.33
CA ALA A 89 -3.69 11.46 -5.67
C ALA A 89 -2.79 12.04 -6.78
N SER A 90 -2.13 13.16 -6.50
CA SER A 90 -1.15 13.76 -7.44
C SER A 90 0.05 12.86 -7.73
N ILE A 91 0.30 11.86 -6.86
CA ILE A 91 1.44 10.93 -6.96
C ILE A 91 1.00 9.48 -7.15
N GLN A 92 -0.24 9.26 -7.59
CA GLN A 92 -0.84 7.92 -7.69
C GLN A 92 -0.03 6.92 -8.53
N ASN A 93 0.64 7.39 -9.59
CA ASN A 93 1.48 6.54 -10.43
C ASN A 93 2.73 6.07 -9.68
N ASP A 94 3.39 6.97 -8.93
CA ASP A 94 4.55 6.60 -8.11
C ASP A 94 4.18 5.55 -7.04
N ILE A 95 2.99 5.67 -6.46
CA ILE A 95 2.46 4.73 -5.45
C ILE A 95 2.22 3.34 -6.05
N THR A 96 1.75 3.27 -7.30
CA THR A 96 1.27 2.05 -7.96
C THR A 96 2.31 1.34 -8.81
N ASN A 97 3.41 2.00 -9.18
CA ASN A 97 4.49 1.34 -9.92
C ASN A 97 5.01 0.08 -9.21
N TYR A 98 5.01 0.06 -7.88
CA TYR A 98 5.41 -1.10 -7.07
C TYR A 98 4.48 -2.32 -7.13
N LEU A 99 3.31 -2.19 -7.77
CA LEU A 99 2.46 -3.33 -8.10
C LEU A 99 2.78 -3.95 -9.48
N ASN A 100 3.60 -3.28 -10.30
CA ASN A 100 3.87 -3.66 -11.70
C ASN A 100 5.23 -4.32 -11.93
N ASP A 101 6.15 -4.24 -10.97
CA ASP A 101 7.52 -4.70 -11.17
C ASP A 101 7.67 -6.16 -10.73
N ASP A 102 8.41 -6.94 -11.53
CA ASP A 102 8.81 -8.34 -11.29
C ASP A 102 9.46 -8.51 -9.90
N ILE A 103 8.56 -8.69 -8.93
CA ILE A 103 8.69 -9.05 -7.52
C ILE A 103 9.89 -8.42 -6.82
N PHE A 104 9.69 -7.16 -6.40
CA PHE A 104 10.25 -6.65 -5.15
C PHE A 104 10.06 -7.67 -4.00
N ASP A 105 10.90 -7.63 -2.96
CA ASP A 105 10.83 -8.62 -1.87
C ASP A 105 9.41 -8.68 -1.28
N TYR A 106 8.90 -9.86 -0.91
CA TYR A 106 7.50 -10.09 -0.52
C TYR A 106 6.98 -9.08 0.53
N ASP A 107 7.88 -8.62 1.42
CA ASP A 107 7.61 -7.60 2.45
C ASP A 107 7.20 -6.23 1.88
N GLU A 108 7.80 -5.81 0.77
CA GLU A 108 7.57 -4.52 0.13
C GLU A 108 6.22 -4.52 -0.57
N PHE A 109 5.93 -5.59 -1.30
CA PHE A 109 4.64 -5.77 -1.94
C PHE A 109 3.49 -5.88 -0.93
N THR A 110 3.68 -6.63 0.16
CA THR A 110 2.70 -6.70 1.27
C THR A 110 2.40 -5.33 1.86
N SER A 111 3.39 -4.44 1.94
CA SER A 111 3.19 -3.08 2.44
C SER A 111 2.29 -2.24 1.53
N VAL A 112 2.41 -2.42 0.21
CA VAL A 112 1.58 -1.75 -0.80
C VAL A 112 0.13 -2.23 -0.69
N LEU A 113 -0.08 -3.54 -0.60
CA LEU A 113 -1.40 -4.14 -0.47
C LEU A 113 -2.11 -3.71 0.82
N TYR A 114 -1.37 -3.69 1.94
CA TYR A 114 -1.88 -3.18 3.21
C TYR A 114 -2.36 -1.73 3.08
N PHE A 115 -1.60 -0.89 2.37
CA PHE A 115 -2.01 0.49 2.09
C PHE A 115 -3.33 0.55 1.32
N PHE A 116 -3.48 -0.23 0.23
CA PHE A 116 -4.74 -0.24 -0.51
C PHE A 116 -5.91 -0.71 0.36
N ARG A 117 -5.70 -1.71 1.21
CA ARG A 117 -6.76 -2.18 2.11
C ARG A 117 -7.27 -1.11 3.07
N GLU A 118 -6.37 -0.33 3.66
CA GLU A 118 -6.72 0.60 4.75
C GLU A 118 -7.06 2.01 4.27
N ALA A 119 -6.38 2.48 3.22
CA ALA A 119 -6.46 3.87 2.76
C ALA A 119 -7.43 4.08 1.60
N TRP A 120 -7.79 3.04 0.84
CA TRP A 120 -8.54 3.18 -0.41
C TRP A 120 -9.84 3.96 -0.28
N LYS A 121 -10.59 3.76 0.81
CA LYS A 121 -11.86 4.48 1.07
C LYS A 121 -11.71 6.02 1.09
N TYR A 122 -10.50 6.53 1.34
CA TYR A 122 -10.21 7.98 1.32
C TYR A 122 -9.74 8.47 -0.05
N LEU A 123 -9.29 7.55 -0.90
CA LEU A 123 -8.59 7.83 -2.15
C LEU A 123 -9.43 7.50 -3.39
N GLU A 124 -10.38 6.57 -3.27
CA GLU A 124 -11.20 6.04 -4.37
C GLU A 124 -11.81 7.16 -5.22
N SER A 125 -12.40 8.19 -4.62
CA SER A 125 -13.09 9.23 -5.38
C SER A 125 -12.17 10.18 -6.16
N VAL A 126 -10.88 10.23 -5.80
CA VAL A 126 -9.88 11.14 -6.39
C VAL A 126 -8.85 10.40 -7.26
N TRP A 127 -8.85 9.06 -7.22
CA TRP A 127 -8.05 8.23 -8.10
C TRP A 127 -8.60 8.21 -9.53
N SER A 128 -7.70 8.23 -10.51
CA SER A 128 -8.09 8.15 -11.92
C SER A 128 -8.65 6.77 -12.28
N ILE A 129 -9.53 6.73 -13.28
CA ILE A 129 -10.11 5.47 -13.77
C ILE A 129 -9.01 4.58 -14.36
N GLU A 130 -8.07 5.19 -15.06
CA GLU A 130 -6.93 4.51 -15.68
C GLU A 130 -6.04 3.85 -14.63
N ASN A 131 -5.71 4.55 -13.55
CA ASN A 131 -4.88 3.99 -12.48
C ASN A 131 -5.63 2.90 -11.69
N LYS A 132 -6.93 3.06 -11.45
CA LYS A 132 -7.78 2.00 -10.87
C LYS A 132 -7.76 0.73 -11.70
N ALA A 133 -7.96 0.87 -13.01
CA ALA A 133 -7.96 -0.27 -13.93
C ALA A 133 -6.59 -0.98 -13.92
N ALA A 134 -5.48 -0.23 -13.93
CA ALA A 134 -4.14 -0.80 -13.86
C ALA A 134 -3.88 -1.57 -12.55
N ILE A 135 -4.28 -1.02 -11.40
CA ILE A 135 -4.17 -1.73 -10.11
C ILE A 135 -4.93 -3.05 -10.17
N ILE A 136 -6.18 -3.02 -10.64
CA ILE A 136 -7.05 -4.20 -10.72
C ILE A 136 -6.44 -5.25 -11.66
N GLU A 137 -5.95 -4.84 -12.84
CA GLU A 137 -5.32 -5.73 -13.81
C GLU A 137 -4.11 -6.44 -13.19
N ASN A 138 -3.20 -5.70 -12.55
CA ASN A 138 -2.03 -6.30 -11.92
C ASN A 138 -2.38 -7.27 -10.79
N LEU A 139 -3.34 -6.93 -9.93
CA LEU A 139 -3.74 -7.82 -8.85
C LEU A 139 -4.36 -9.11 -9.40
N ILE A 140 -5.09 -9.04 -10.50
CA ILE A 140 -5.64 -10.23 -11.17
C ILE A 140 -4.51 -11.06 -11.77
N ASP A 141 -3.56 -10.43 -12.47
CA ASP A 141 -2.45 -11.14 -13.11
C ASP A 141 -1.60 -11.88 -12.08
N ILE A 142 -1.35 -11.28 -10.90
CA ILE A 142 -0.64 -11.94 -9.78
C ILE A 142 -1.40 -13.17 -9.26
N VAL A 143 -2.73 -13.09 -9.15
CA VAL A 143 -3.56 -14.24 -8.74
C VAL A 143 -3.47 -15.35 -9.79
N GLU A 144 -3.58 -15.01 -11.08
CA GLU A 144 -3.54 -15.97 -12.17
C GLU A 144 -2.15 -16.65 -12.24
N ASP A 145 -1.07 -15.87 -12.16
CA ASP A 145 0.31 -16.37 -12.21
C ASP A 145 0.66 -17.30 -11.05
N GLU A 146 0.27 -16.96 -9.81
CA GLU A 146 0.56 -17.80 -8.63
C GLU A 146 -0.14 -19.17 -8.75
N TYR A 147 -1.40 -19.18 -9.17
CA TYR A 147 -2.14 -20.43 -9.35
C TYR A 147 -1.59 -21.26 -10.51
N GLU A 148 -1.20 -20.63 -11.63
CA GLU A 148 -0.61 -21.35 -12.76
C GLU A 148 0.76 -21.96 -12.42
N SER A 149 1.51 -21.34 -11.52
CA SER A 149 2.80 -21.84 -11.02
C SER A 149 2.64 -23.07 -10.14
N ASP A 150 1.81 -22.98 -9.09
CA ASP A 150 1.83 -23.95 -7.99
C ASP A 150 0.57 -24.84 -7.94
N GLY A 151 -0.47 -24.49 -8.69
CA GLY A 151 -1.73 -25.24 -8.75
C GLY A 151 -2.61 -25.11 -7.50
N TYR A 152 -2.21 -24.27 -6.55
CA TYR A 152 -2.94 -23.91 -5.34
C TYR A 152 -2.63 -22.45 -4.97
N PHE A 153 -3.44 -21.85 -4.11
CA PHE A 153 -3.17 -20.50 -3.59
C PHE A 153 -2.44 -20.56 -2.26
N ASP A 154 -1.35 -19.82 -2.14
CA ASP A 154 -0.71 -19.64 -0.84
C ASP A 154 -1.50 -18.67 0.06
N ALA A 155 -1.10 -18.60 1.34
CA ALA A 155 -1.73 -17.71 2.31
C ALA A 155 -1.61 -16.23 1.90
N PHE A 156 -0.60 -15.85 1.12
CA PHE A 156 -0.38 -14.48 0.71
C PHE A 156 -1.44 -14.01 -0.30
N ILE A 157 -1.81 -14.84 -1.28
CA ILE A 157 -2.91 -14.54 -2.20
C ILE A 157 -4.21 -14.36 -1.42
N ALA A 158 -4.54 -15.29 -0.51
CA ALA A 158 -5.77 -15.26 0.26
C ALA A 158 -5.84 -14.06 1.23
N ASP A 159 -4.77 -13.80 1.98
CA ASP A 159 -4.79 -12.80 3.05
C ASP A 159 -4.50 -11.38 2.58
N ASN A 160 -3.78 -11.20 1.47
CA ASN A 160 -3.33 -9.88 1.05
C ASN A 160 -3.92 -9.49 -0.31
N VAL A 161 -3.68 -10.28 -1.36
CA VAL A 161 -4.06 -9.91 -2.73
C VAL A 161 -5.58 -9.88 -2.88
N LEU A 162 -6.26 -10.96 -2.47
CA LEU A 162 -7.71 -11.07 -2.55
C LEU A 162 -8.40 -9.96 -1.74
N ARG A 163 -7.93 -9.68 -0.52
CA ARG A 163 -8.51 -8.64 0.34
C ARG A 163 -8.32 -7.24 -0.23
N ALA A 164 -7.18 -6.96 -0.85
CA ALA A 164 -6.96 -5.70 -1.54
C ALA A 164 -7.88 -5.59 -2.76
N LEU A 165 -7.99 -6.66 -3.55
CA LEU A 165 -8.87 -6.71 -4.72
C LEU A 165 -10.32 -6.44 -4.33
N ILE A 166 -10.85 -7.09 -3.27
CA ILE A 166 -12.21 -6.90 -2.69
C ILE A 166 -12.52 -5.45 -2.23
N VAL A 167 -11.48 -4.66 -1.97
CA VAL A 167 -11.66 -3.26 -1.56
C VAL A 167 -11.68 -2.32 -2.76
N ILE A 168 -10.97 -2.67 -3.84
CA ILE A 168 -10.70 -1.79 -4.98
C ILE A 168 -11.71 -1.99 -6.12
N GLU A 169 -12.26 -3.19 -6.26
CA GLU A 169 -12.93 -3.71 -7.45
C GLU A 169 -14.41 -3.38 -7.62
N LYS A 170 -14.98 -2.53 -6.77
CA LYS A 170 -16.42 -2.40 -6.52
C LYS A 170 -17.34 -2.48 -7.76
N ASP A 171 -16.88 -2.01 -8.92
CA ASP A 171 -17.64 -2.03 -10.18
C ASP A 171 -16.93 -2.72 -11.37
N ASP A 172 -15.84 -3.48 -11.15
CA ASP A 172 -15.08 -4.18 -12.20
C ASP A 172 -15.53 -5.64 -12.41
N PRO A 173 -16.08 -6.01 -13.59
CA PRO A 173 -16.56 -7.37 -13.83
C PRO A 173 -15.47 -8.45 -13.89
N LYS A 174 -14.24 -8.12 -14.32
CA LYS A 174 -13.13 -9.09 -14.40
C LYS A 174 -12.71 -9.45 -12.98
N ALA A 175 -12.50 -8.44 -12.14
CA ALA A 175 -12.14 -8.62 -10.74
C ALA A 175 -13.18 -9.40 -9.95
N GLN A 176 -14.48 -9.08 -10.10
CA GLN A 176 -15.55 -9.83 -9.44
C GLN A 176 -15.58 -11.31 -9.83
N LYS A 177 -15.21 -11.63 -11.08
CA LYS A 177 -15.09 -13.02 -11.54
C LYS A 177 -13.88 -13.70 -10.91
N THR A 178 -12.73 -13.02 -10.87
CA THR A 178 -11.50 -13.52 -10.26
C THR A 178 -11.69 -13.79 -8.77
N ILE A 179 -12.28 -12.86 -8.02
CA ILE A 179 -12.58 -13.04 -6.59
C ILE A 179 -13.38 -14.32 -6.35
N LYS A 180 -14.49 -14.51 -7.07
CA LYS A 180 -15.34 -15.71 -6.92
C LYS A 180 -14.61 -17.00 -7.26
N TRP A 181 -13.68 -16.95 -8.21
CA TRP A 181 -12.87 -18.09 -8.56
C TRP A 181 -11.89 -18.43 -7.42
N VAL A 182 -11.19 -17.43 -6.88
CA VAL A 182 -10.27 -17.61 -5.74
C VAL A 182 -11.03 -18.13 -4.51
N GLU A 183 -12.14 -17.51 -4.13
CA GLU A 183 -12.97 -17.95 -2.99
C GLU A 183 -13.38 -19.41 -3.13
N LYS A 184 -13.78 -19.84 -4.34
CA LYS A 184 -14.17 -21.22 -4.60
C LYS A 184 -12.99 -22.20 -4.45
N VAL A 185 -11.81 -21.84 -4.95
CA VAL A 185 -10.62 -22.69 -4.83
C VAL A 185 -10.23 -22.85 -3.37
N LEU A 186 -10.20 -21.75 -2.60
CA LEU A 186 -9.89 -21.79 -1.16
C LEU A 186 -10.91 -22.64 -0.39
N GLU A 187 -12.20 -22.54 -0.69
CA GLU A 187 -13.23 -23.41 -0.10
C GLU A 187 -13.08 -24.89 -0.49
N GLU A 188 -12.55 -25.20 -1.68
CA GLU A 188 -12.26 -26.57 -2.12
C GLU A 188 -11.03 -27.13 -1.38
N ASP A 189 -9.97 -26.33 -1.22
CA ASP A 189 -8.74 -26.73 -0.53
C ASP A 189 -8.98 -26.97 0.98
N ASP A 190 -9.71 -26.08 1.67
CA ASP A 190 -10.04 -26.24 3.10
C ASP A 190 -10.84 -27.53 3.38
N ARG A 191 -11.63 -28.01 2.40
CA ARG A 191 -12.40 -29.25 2.53
C ARG A 191 -11.56 -30.52 2.45
N PHE A 192 -10.34 -30.46 1.90
CA PHE A 192 -9.43 -31.60 1.87
C PHE A 192 -8.58 -31.72 3.14
N GLU A 193 -8.47 -30.66 3.96
CA GLU A 193 -7.77 -30.72 5.26
C GLU A 193 -8.65 -31.33 6.38
N ASP A 194 -9.98 -31.21 6.28
CA ASP A 194 -10.91 -31.71 7.32
C ASP A 194 -11.31 -33.19 7.16
N GLU A 195 -11.04 -33.85 6.01
CA GLU A 195 -11.43 -35.26 5.78
C GLU A 195 -10.42 -36.31 6.30
N ASP A 196 -9.23 -35.90 6.78
CA ASP A 196 -8.19 -36.83 7.27
C ASP A 196 -8.26 -37.16 8.78
N ASP A 197 -9.19 -36.55 9.54
CA ASP A 197 -9.34 -36.77 10.99
C ASP A 197 -10.47 -37.76 11.38
N GLU A 198 -11.17 -38.39 10.41
CA GLU A 198 -12.24 -39.37 10.66
C GLU A 198 -11.87 -40.85 10.40
N GLU A 199 -10.60 -41.24 10.49
CA GLU A 199 -10.22 -42.67 10.53
C GLU A 199 -9.33 -43.01 11.74
N ASN A 200 -9.88 -42.93 12.96
CA ASN A 200 -9.45 -43.74 14.12
C ASN A 200 -10.58 -43.89 15.15
N GLU A 201 -11.65 -44.61 14.80
CA GLU A 201 -12.52 -45.31 15.77
C GLU A 201 -12.00 -46.73 16.07
#